data_AF-A0A2Z6CPW0-F1
#
_entry.id   AF-A0A2Z6CPW0-F1
#
_cell.length_a   1.000
_cell.length_b   1.000
_cell.length_c   1.000
_cell.angle_alpha   90.00
_cell.angle_beta   90.00
_cell.angle_gamma   90.00
#
_symmetry.space_group_name_H-M   'P 1'
#
loop_
_entity.id
_entity.type
_entity.pdbx_description
1 polymer ?
#
loop_
_entity_poly.entity_id
_entity_poly.type
_entity_poly.pdbx_seq_one_letter_code
_entity_poly.pdbx_strand_id
1 'polypeptide(L)'
;MKGLIYGSLSALILSTAPTAIATPTNSQQIDLSLSSQIAYTVNVPSITNSGVRNDTHFIKVSVMGMSVQDLMISLPNQMERFSNVRVVDESGKKIGAKTEITKERLSITFDQPVASGSSLEVQLTGVQTKILDGRILLYGVTAKRTGLQGEIPVGTARIDLPYKNSN
;
A
#
# COMPACT_ATOMS: atom_id res chain seq x y z
N MET A 1 79.71 25.33 -47.79
CA MET A 1 78.40 24.81 -47.32
C MET A 1 77.59 25.97 -46.78
N LYS A 2 76.58 26.44 -47.52
CA LYS A 2 75.58 27.43 -47.07
C LYS A 2 74.25 27.00 -47.70
N GLY A 3 73.36 26.44 -46.87
CA GLY A 3 72.10 25.83 -47.30
C GLY A 3 71.07 26.90 -47.64
N LEU A 4 70.34 26.68 -48.74
CA LEU A 4 69.21 27.48 -49.16
C LEU A 4 67.94 26.96 -48.49
N ILE A 5 67.17 27.91 -47.95
CA ILE A 5 65.92 27.72 -47.23
C ILE A 5 64.82 27.48 -48.27
N TYR A 6 64.16 26.33 -48.21
CA TYR A 6 62.92 26.09 -48.96
C TYR A 6 61.75 26.12 -47.99
N GLY A 7 60.94 27.18 -48.08
CA GLY A 7 59.66 27.29 -47.38
C GLY A 7 58.60 26.50 -48.11
N SER A 8 57.83 25.69 -47.37
CA SER A 8 56.64 25.02 -47.87
C SER A 8 55.38 25.72 -47.35
N LEU A 9 54.53 26.17 -48.27
CA LEU A 9 53.17 26.62 -47.96
C LEU A 9 52.33 25.40 -47.57
N SER A 10 51.76 25.42 -46.36
CA SER A 10 50.72 24.47 -45.96
C SER A 10 49.35 25.11 -46.17
N ALA A 11 48.53 24.52 -47.05
CA ALA A 11 47.15 24.93 -47.26
C ALA A 11 46.24 24.16 -46.28
N LEU A 12 45.42 24.89 -45.52
CA LEU A 12 44.43 24.33 -44.61
C LEU A 12 43.12 24.08 -45.39
N ILE A 13 42.76 22.81 -45.60
CA ILE A 13 41.49 22.43 -46.24
C ILE A 13 40.48 22.12 -45.13
N LEU A 14 39.47 22.98 -44.95
CA LEU A 14 38.33 22.73 -44.08
C LEU A 14 37.26 21.95 -44.86
N SER A 15 37.10 20.66 -44.57
CA SER A 15 35.98 19.87 -45.07
C SER A 15 34.76 20.10 -44.19
N THR A 16 33.68 20.63 -44.76
CA THR A 16 32.37 20.69 -44.11
C THR A 16 31.66 19.35 -44.31
N ALA A 17 31.40 18.62 -43.23
CA ALA A 17 30.52 17.46 -43.27
C ALA A 17 29.05 17.94 -43.33
N PRO A 18 28.17 17.31 -44.13
CA PRO A 18 26.74 17.60 -44.07
C PRO A 18 26.17 17.11 -42.74
N THR A 19 25.36 17.95 -42.11
CA THR A 19 24.54 17.55 -40.96
C THR A 19 23.44 16.61 -41.43
N ALA A 20 23.41 15.38 -40.91
CA ALA A 20 22.27 14.49 -41.08
C ALA A 20 21.10 15.05 -40.25
N ILE A 21 20.08 15.60 -40.90
CA ILE A 21 18.81 15.88 -40.25
C ILE A 21 18.08 14.54 -40.12
N ALA A 22 18.02 14.01 -38.90
CA ALA A 22 17.17 12.85 -38.62
C ALA A 22 15.71 13.25 -38.87
N THR A 23 15.07 12.61 -39.84
CA THR A 23 13.63 12.67 -39.98
C THR A 23 13.00 11.95 -38.78
N PRO A 24 12.05 12.56 -38.06
CA PRO A 24 11.33 11.83 -37.02
C PRO A 24 10.57 10.69 -37.71
N THR A 25 10.96 9.46 -37.41
CA THR A 25 10.16 8.30 -37.78
C THR A 25 8.83 8.42 -37.05
N ASN A 26 7.71 8.26 -37.76
CA ASN A 26 6.41 8.13 -37.11
C ASN A 26 6.49 6.90 -36.22
N SER A 27 6.63 7.10 -34.91
CA SER A 27 6.42 6.03 -33.95
C SER A 27 5.01 5.51 -34.18
N GLN A 28 4.88 4.27 -34.65
CA GLN A 28 3.60 3.60 -34.62
C GLN A 28 3.17 3.57 -33.16
N GLN A 29 2.21 4.44 -32.83
CA GLN A 29 1.56 4.45 -31.53
C GLN A 29 0.97 3.06 -31.35
N ILE A 30 1.59 2.26 -30.49
CA ILE A 30 0.99 1.01 -30.02
C ILE A 30 -0.33 1.44 -29.41
N ASP A 31 -1.42 1.04 -30.05
CA ASP A 31 -2.76 1.29 -29.57
C ASP A 31 -2.94 0.49 -28.28
N LEU A 32 -2.70 1.14 -27.14
CA LEU A 32 -2.82 0.61 -25.78
C LEU A 32 -4.29 0.35 -25.38
N SER A 33 -5.24 0.43 -26.31
CA SER A 33 -6.66 0.24 -26.06
C SER A 33 -7.08 -1.23 -25.85
N LEU A 34 -6.20 -2.20 -26.07
CA LEU A 34 -6.41 -3.58 -25.63
C LEU A 34 -5.75 -3.80 -24.26
N SER A 35 -6.32 -3.18 -23.22
CA SER A 35 -6.16 -3.71 -21.88
C SER A 35 -6.91 -5.04 -21.82
N SER A 36 -6.21 -6.14 -22.10
CA SER A 36 -6.68 -7.45 -21.66
C SER A 36 -6.74 -7.40 -20.13
N GLN A 37 -7.92 -7.09 -19.60
CA GLN A 37 -8.17 -7.21 -18.18
C GLN A 37 -8.09 -8.69 -17.86
N ILE A 38 -6.90 -9.17 -17.49
CA ILE A 38 -6.76 -10.48 -16.87
C ILE A 38 -7.56 -10.36 -15.58
N ALA A 39 -8.76 -10.95 -15.59
CA ALA A 39 -9.63 -11.02 -14.43
C ALA A 39 -8.99 -11.98 -13.41
N TYR A 40 -8.10 -11.45 -12.56
CA TYR A 40 -7.60 -12.20 -11.42
C TYR A 40 -8.72 -12.29 -10.38
N THR A 41 -9.21 -13.50 -10.15
CA THR A 41 -10.04 -13.78 -8.97
C THR A 41 -9.12 -13.81 -7.75
N VAL A 42 -9.11 -12.70 -7.00
CA VAL A 42 -8.35 -12.59 -5.75
C VAL A 42 -9.00 -13.50 -4.70
N ASN A 43 -8.39 -14.66 -4.46
CA ASN A 43 -8.88 -15.65 -3.50
C ASN A 43 -8.14 -15.60 -2.16
N VAL A 44 -7.89 -14.38 -1.68
CA VAL A 44 -7.22 -14.09 -0.41
C VAL A 44 -7.98 -13.00 0.34
N PRO A 45 -7.89 -12.96 1.68
CA PRO A 45 -8.42 -11.85 2.43
C PRO A 45 -7.85 -10.52 1.92
N SER A 46 -8.69 -9.49 1.89
CA SER A 46 -8.30 -8.17 1.38
C SER A 46 -8.96 -7.06 2.19
N ILE A 47 -8.27 -5.93 2.31
CA ILE A 47 -8.82 -4.73 2.93
C ILE A 47 -9.78 -4.09 1.93
N THR A 48 -11.04 -3.91 2.31
CA THR A 48 -12.07 -3.34 1.44
C THR A 48 -12.36 -1.88 1.74
N ASN A 49 -12.11 -1.43 2.98
CA ASN A 49 -12.29 -0.04 3.39
C ASN A 49 -11.55 0.23 4.70
N SER A 50 -11.17 1.48 4.94
CA SER A 50 -10.66 1.94 6.23
C SER A 50 -10.90 3.43 6.40
N GLY A 51 -10.98 3.90 7.65
CA GLY A 51 -11.16 5.32 7.91
C GLY A 51 -11.53 5.63 9.35
N VAL A 52 -12.06 6.83 9.57
CA VAL A 52 -12.57 7.29 10.86
C VAL A 52 -14.08 7.49 10.76
N ARG A 53 -14.84 6.90 11.70
CA ARG A 53 -16.29 7.09 11.85
C ARG A 53 -16.60 7.35 13.31
N ASN A 54 -17.15 8.52 13.66
CA ASN A 54 -17.47 8.89 15.05
C ASN A 54 -16.27 8.68 16.00
N ASP A 55 -15.11 9.24 15.66
CA ASP A 55 -13.85 9.09 16.42
C ASP A 55 -13.37 7.63 16.60
N THR A 56 -13.92 6.71 15.81
CA THR A 56 -13.53 5.29 15.78
C THR A 56 -12.77 5.01 14.50
N HIS A 57 -11.54 4.53 14.64
CA HIS A 57 -10.80 4.01 13.50
C HIS A 57 -11.38 2.66 13.12
N PHE A 58 -11.66 2.45 11.85
CA PHE A 58 -12.18 1.17 11.36
C PHE A 58 -11.33 0.64 10.20
N ILE A 59 -11.22 -0.69 10.15
CA ILE A 59 -10.58 -1.44 9.06
C ILE A 59 -11.52 -2.57 8.68
N LYS A 60 -12.05 -2.55 7.46
CA LYS A 60 -12.89 -3.60 6.89
C LYS A 60 -12.04 -4.57 6.08
N VAL A 61 -12.24 -5.85 6.34
CA VAL A 61 -11.58 -6.96 5.65
C VAL A 61 -12.66 -7.86 5.06
N SER A 62 -12.53 -8.18 3.77
CA SER A 62 -13.25 -9.29 3.15
C SER A 62 -12.45 -10.57 3.33
N VAL A 63 -13.10 -11.64 3.77
CA VAL A 63 -12.48 -12.95 3.97
C VAL A 63 -12.79 -13.81 2.74
N MET A 64 -11.78 -14.13 1.94
CA MET A 64 -11.93 -14.95 0.73
C MET A 64 -10.97 -16.14 0.74
N GLY A 65 -11.31 -17.17 -0.03
CA GLY A 65 -10.57 -18.43 -0.14
C GLY A 65 -10.81 -19.38 1.03
N MET A 66 -10.21 -19.09 2.18
CA MET A 66 -10.30 -19.93 3.37
C MET A 66 -10.72 -19.11 4.58
N SER A 67 -11.23 -19.77 5.60
CA SER A 67 -11.55 -19.11 6.86
C SER A 67 -10.32 -18.52 7.54
N VAL A 68 -10.51 -17.38 8.20
CA VAL A 68 -9.49 -16.68 8.99
C VAL A 68 -9.69 -17.00 10.46
N GLN A 69 -8.65 -17.51 11.11
CA GLN A 69 -8.65 -17.82 12.55
C GLN A 69 -8.04 -16.72 13.40
N ASP A 70 -7.06 -16.00 12.85
CA ASP A 70 -6.39 -14.89 13.54
C ASP A 70 -6.22 -13.71 12.59
N LEU A 71 -6.34 -12.50 13.14
CA LEU A 71 -6.02 -11.25 12.46
C LEU A 71 -5.04 -10.45 13.32
N MET A 72 -3.96 -9.96 12.72
CA MET A 72 -3.00 -9.12 13.40
C MET A 72 -2.93 -7.76 12.72
N ILE A 73 -2.95 -6.72 13.53
CA ILE A 73 -2.90 -5.34 13.09
C ILE A 73 -1.64 -4.71 13.68
N SER A 74 -0.67 -4.43 12.81
CA SER A 74 0.49 -3.62 13.18
C SER A 74 0.03 -2.17 13.37
N LEU A 75 0.28 -1.65 14.57
CA LEU A 75 -0.12 -0.31 14.97
C LEU A 75 0.89 0.72 14.45
N PRO A 76 0.43 1.87 13.94
CA PRO A 76 1.32 2.93 13.48
C PRO A 76 2.11 3.52 14.65
N ASN A 77 3.38 3.84 14.44
CA ASN A 77 4.27 4.40 15.48
C ASN A 77 3.76 5.73 16.08
N GLN A 78 2.93 6.45 15.34
CA GLN A 78 2.28 7.68 15.79
C GLN A 78 1.15 7.40 16.79
N MET A 79 0.61 6.18 16.87
CA MET A 79 -0.41 5.83 17.85
C MET A 79 0.21 5.65 19.23
N GLU A 80 -0.30 6.41 20.21
CA GLU A 80 0.11 6.26 21.62
C GLU A 80 -0.72 5.20 22.32
N ARG A 81 -2.04 5.24 22.13
CA ARG A 81 -2.99 4.34 22.78
C ARG A 81 -4.33 4.35 22.06
N PHE A 82 -5.15 3.36 22.40
CA PHE A 82 -6.58 3.32 22.14
C PHE A 82 -7.27 2.72 23.36
N SER A 83 -8.58 2.94 23.49
CA SER A 83 -9.33 2.56 24.70
C SER A 83 -9.99 1.19 24.59
N ASN A 84 -10.49 0.81 23.40
CA ASN A 84 -11.18 -0.45 23.22
C ASN A 84 -11.10 -0.95 21.76
N VAL A 85 -11.21 -2.27 21.60
CA VAL A 85 -11.30 -2.98 20.32
C VAL A 85 -12.65 -3.69 20.22
N ARG A 86 -13.30 -3.55 19.09
CA ARG A 86 -14.47 -4.36 18.74
C ARG A 86 -14.30 -4.93 17.34
N VAL A 87 -14.70 -6.18 17.16
CA VAL A 87 -14.79 -6.79 15.83
C VAL A 87 -16.24 -7.13 15.55
N VAL A 88 -16.71 -6.77 14.37
CA VAL A 88 -18.10 -6.97 13.94
C VAL A 88 -18.18 -7.59 12.57
N ASP A 89 -19.29 -8.27 12.29
CA ASP A 89 -19.65 -8.73 10.96
C ASP A 89 -20.29 -7.62 10.11
N GLU A 90 -20.65 -7.95 8.86
CA GLU A 90 -21.33 -7.04 7.93
C GLU A 90 -22.67 -6.46 8.43
N SER A 91 -23.34 -7.14 9.37
CA SER A 91 -24.58 -6.67 9.99
C SER A 91 -24.32 -5.76 11.21
N GLY A 92 -23.06 -5.60 11.62
CA GLY A 92 -22.65 -4.85 12.80
C GLY A 92 -22.76 -5.64 14.10
N LYS A 93 -23.06 -6.95 14.04
CA LYS A 93 -23.10 -7.83 15.20
C LYS A 93 -21.67 -8.17 15.62
N LYS A 94 -21.43 -8.25 16.93
CA LYS A 94 -20.12 -8.56 17.49
C LYS A 94 -19.69 -9.98 17.12
N ILE A 95 -18.46 -10.13 16.64
CA ILE A 95 -17.78 -11.42 16.46
C ILE A 95 -17.02 -11.73 17.76
N GLY A 96 -17.15 -12.97 18.25
CA GLY A 96 -16.40 -13.45 19.42
C GLY A 96 -14.91 -13.59 19.09
N ALA A 97 -14.07 -12.91 19.88
CA ALA A 97 -12.63 -12.95 19.72
C ALA A 97 -11.92 -12.57 21.03
N LYS A 98 -10.71 -13.12 21.20
CA LYS A 98 -9.74 -12.70 22.21
C LYS A 98 -8.77 -11.71 21.58
N THR A 99 -8.41 -10.66 22.32
CA THR A 99 -7.49 -9.64 21.85
C THR A 99 -6.29 -9.54 22.77
N GLU A 100 -5.08 -9.54 22.19
CA GLU A 100 -3.83 -9.26 22.89
C GLU A 100 -3.21 -8.00 22.30
N ILE A 101 -2.80 -7.08 23.17
CA ILE A 101 -2.34 -5.75 22.76
C ILE A 101 -0.90 -5.57 23.23
N THR A 102 -0.04 -5.20 22.29
CA THR A 102 1.32 -4.73 22.54
C THR A 102 1.45 -3.30 22.02
N LYS A 103 2.62 -2.69 22.22
CA LYS A 103 2.89 -1.35 21.68
C LYS A 103 2.83 -1.27 20.15
N GLU A 104 3.21 -2.35 19.47
CA GLU A 104 3.38 -2.37 18.01
C GLU A 104 2.30 -3.17 17.29
N ARG A 105 1.52 -3.99 18.02
CA ARG A 105 0.61 -4.96 17.41
C ARG A 105 -0.61 -5.22 18.29
N LEU A 106 -1.76 -5.27 17.64
CA LEU A 106 -2.99 -5.86 18.14
C LEU A 106 -3.17 -7.24 17.49
N SER A 107 -3.21 -8.29 18.29
CA SER A 107 -3.53 -9.66 17.85
C SER A 107 -4.98 -9.98 18.20
N ILE A 108 -5.73 -10.54 17.26
CA ILE A 108 -7.13 -10.91 17.39
C ILE A 108 -7.26 -12.38 17.03
N THR A 109 -7.57 -13.23 18.01
CA THR A 109 -7.86 -14.65 17.79
C THR A 109 -9.36 -14.87 17.90
N PHE A 110 -9.98 -15.31 16.81
CA PHE A 110 -11.42 -15.52 16.77
C PHE A 110 -11.82 -16.78 17.55
N ASP A 111 -12.92 -16.70 18.32
CA ASP A 111 -13.43 -17.84 19.10
C ASP A 111 -13.87 -18.98 18.16
N GLN A 112 -14.36 -18.61 16.97
CA GLN A 112 -14.61 -19.50 15.84
C GLN A 112 -14.01 -18.87 14.58
N PRO A 113 -13.39 -19.65 13.67
CA PRO A 113 -12.85 -19.10 12.44
C PRO A 113 -13.91 -18.36 11.62
N VAL A 114 -13.57 -17.18 11.13
CA VAL A 114 -14.44 -16.37 10.28
C VAL A 114 -14.47 -16.99 8.89
N ALA A 115 -15.66 -17.36 8.43
CA ALA A 115 -15.85 -18.11 7.19
C ALA A 115 -15.44 -17.33 5.93
N SER A 116 -14.97 -18.05 4.91
CA SER A 116 -14.77 -17.49 3.57
C SER A 116 -16.11 -17.00 2.99
N GLY A 117 -16.07 -15.88 2.26
CA GLY A 117 -17.23 -15.19 1.71
C GLY A 117 -17.88 -14.16 2.64
N SER A 118 -17.34 -13.95 3.85
CA SER A 118 -17.85 -12.97 4.82
C SER A 118 -17.01 -11.70 4.89
N SER A 119 -17.51 -10.67 5.58
CA SER A 119 -16.72 -9.48 5.92
C SER A 119 -16.70 -9.22 7.41
N LEU A 120 -15.57 -8.68 7.89
CA LEU A 120 -15.41 -8.20 9.25
C LEU A 120 -14.91 -6.75 9.27
N GLU A 121 -15.29 -5.99 10.29
CA GLU A 121 -14.78 -4.65 10.58
C GLU A 121 -14.12 -4.66 11.97
N VAL A 122 -12.84 -4.31 12.04
CA VAL A 122 -12.15 -4.04 13.29
C VAL A 122 -12.30 -2.56 13.62
N GLN A 123 -12.75 -2.27 14.83
CA GLN A 123 -13.04 -0.93 15.34
C GLN A 123 -12.13 -0.64 16.54
N LEU A 124 -11.37 0.46 16.46
CA LEU A 124 -10.52 0.98 17.54
C LEU A 124 -11.11 2.32 18.00
N THR A 125 -11.49 2.40 19.27
CA THR A 125 -12.11 3.60 19.85
C THR A 125 -11.17 4.34 20.78
N GLY A 126 -11.34 5.65 20.92
CA GLY A 126 -10.53 6.48 21.81
C GLY A 126 -9.04 6.46 21.44
N VAL A 127 -8.77 6.48 20.13
CA VAL A 127 -7.41 6.47 19.59
C VAL A 127 -6.75 7.81 19.89
N GLN A 128 -5.53 7.77 20.41
CA GLN A 128 -4.69 8.93 20.66
C GLN A 128 -3.38 8.78 19.90
N THR A 129 -2.97 9.87 19.28
CA THR A 129 -1.79 9.91 18.42
C THR A 129 -0.84 11.00 18.89
N LYS A 130 0.46 10.74 18.79
CA LYS A 130 1.50 11.77 18.85
C LYS A 130 1.26 12.72 17.70
N ILE A 131 1.07 14.00 18.01
CA ILE A 131 0.95 15.04 16.99
C ILE A 131 2.36 15.29 16.45
N LEU A 132 2.74 14.51 15.45
CA LEU A 132 3.92 14.71 14.61
C LEU A 132 3.40 14.89 13.20
N ASP A 133 3.59 16.07 12.58
CA ASP A 133 3.29 16.58 11.21
C ASP A 133 2.65 15.67 10.14
N GLY A 134 1.79 14.74 10.52
CA GLY A 134 1.35 13.61 9.73
C GLY A 134 -0.05 13.21 10.17
N ARG A 135 -0.99 13.35 9.24
CA ARG A 135 -2.41 13.02 9.44
C ARG A 135 -2.76 11.65 8.89
N ILE A 136 -1.76 10.89 8.44
CA ILE A 136 -1.94 9.60 7.81
C ILE A 136 -1.41 8.55 8.77
N LEU A 137 -2.27 7.63 9.15
CA LEU A 137 -1.92 6.45 9.90
C LEU A 137 -1.97 5.23 8.99
N LEU A 138 -0.91 4.43 9.02
CA LEU A 138 -0.77 3.22 8.22
C LEU A 138 -0.77 2.00 9.14
N TYR A 139 -1.79 1.18 9.02
CA TYR A 139 -1.94 -0.06 9.78
C TYR A 139 -1.59 -1.23 8.89
N GLY A 140 -0.58 -2.02 9.26
CA GLY A 140 -0.33 -3.29 8.59
C GLY A 140 -1.38 -4.31 9.02
N VAL A 141 -1.94 -5.07 8.09
CA VAL A 141 -2.91 -6.13 8.38
C VAL A 141 -2.35 -7.46 7.88
N THR A 142 -2.23 -8.43 8.76
CA THR A 142 -1.91 -9.81 8.44
C THR A 142 -3.00 -10.74 8.97
N ALA A 143 -3.16 -11.90 8.33
CA ALA A 143 -4.15 -12.89 8.72
C ALA A 143 -3.53 -14.27 8.80
N LYS A 144 -4.03 -15.12 9.70
CA LYS A 144 -3.77 -16.55 9.70
C LYS A 144 -5.03 -17.30 9.26
N ARG A 145 -4.88 -18.13 8.24
CA ARG A 145 -5.97 -18.95 7.69
C ARG A 145 -5.98 -20.32 8.36
N THR A 146 -7.16 -20.89 8.51
CA THR A 146 -7.33 -22.24 9.05
C THR A 146 -6.61 -23.27 8.20
N GLY A 147 -5.86 -24.17 8.83
CA GLY A 147 -5.18 -25.27 8.15
C GLY A 147 -3.89 -24.89 7.40
N LEU A 148 -3.45 -23.63 7.47
CA LEU A 148 -2.17 -23.19 6.91
C LEU A 148 -1.20 -22.81 8.02
N GLN A 149 0.07 -23.17 7.80
CA GLN A 149 1.16 -22.74 8.65
C GLN A 149 1.67 -21.40 8.16
N GLY A 150 1.69 -20.41 9.06
CA GLY A 150 2.17 -19.06 8.78
C GLY A 150 1.07 -18.02 8.60
N GLU A 151 1.50 -16.77 8.55
CA GLU A 151 0.66 -15.59 8.35
C GLU A 151 0.73 -15.13 6.90
N ILE A 152 -0.36 -14.54 6.40
CA ILE A 152 -0.41 -13.92 5.09
C ILE A 152 -0.59 -12.41 5.24
N PRO A 153 0.16 -11.59 4.47
CA PRO A 153 -0.11 -10.16 4.41
C PRO A 153 -1.44 -9.92 3.70
N VAL A 154 -2.35 -9.21 4.37
CA VAL A 154 -3.62 -8.74 3.79
C VAL A 154 -3.39 -7.39 3.10
N GLY A 155 -2.57 -6.52 3.70
CA GLY A 155 -2.17 -5.25 3.13
C GLY A 155 -1.93 -4.17 4.17
N THR A 156 -2.06 -2.90 3.75
CA THR A 156 -1.93 -1.73 4.63
C THR A 156 -3.21 -0.91 4.57
N ALA A 157 -3.88 -0.74 5.71
CA ALA A 157 -5.02 0.17 5.82
C ALA A 157 -4.51 1.59 6.06
N ARG A 158 -4.96 2.52 5.23
CA ARG A 158 -4.70 3.95 5.36
C ARG A 158 -5.88 4.61 6.07
N ILE A 159 -5.59 5.36 7.13
CA ILE A 159 -6.58 6.18 7.83
C ILE A 159 -6.08 7.62 7.85
N ASP A 160 -6.82 8.49 7.18
CA ASP A 160 -6.62 9.93 7.21
C ASP A 160 -7.38 10.53 8.41
N LEU A 161 -6.64 11.18 9.31
CA LEU A 161 -7.19 11.80 10.52
C LEU A 161 -7.92 13.10 10.17
N PRO A 162 -9.13 13.33 10.73
CA PRO A 162 -9.87 14.56 10.50
C PRO A 162 -9.10 15.78 11.04
N TYR A 163 -9.34 16.95 10.43
CA TYR A 163 -8.82 18.20 10.97
C TYR A 163 -9.48 18.48 12.32
N LYS A 164 -8.69 18.48 13.39
CA LYS A 164 -9.16 18.90 14.71
C LYS A 164 -8.93 20.41 14.83
N ASN A 165 -10.00 21.21 14.74
CA ASN A 165 -9.92 22.62 15.09
C ASN A 165 -9.63 22.70 16.60
N SER A 166 -8.46 23.21 16.97
CA SER A 166 -8.19 23.62 18.34
C SER A 166 -8.96 24.92 18.59
N ASN A 167 -10.11 24.81 19.27
CA ASN A 167 -10.72 25.94 19.96
C ASN A 167 -10.07 26.11 21.33
#